data_AF-A0AA41XA24-F1
#
_entry.id   AF-A0AA41XA24-F1
#
_cell.length_a   1.000
_cell.length_b   1.000
_cell.length_c   1.000
_cell.angle_alpha   90.00
_cell.angle_beta   90.00
_cell.angle_gamma   90.00
#
_symmetry.space_group_name_H-M   'P 1'
#
loop_
_entity.id
_entity.type
_entity.pdbx_description
1 polymer ?
#
loop_
_entity_poly.entity_id
_entity_poly.type
_entity_poly.pdbx_seq_one_letter_code
_entity_poly.pdbx_strand_id
1 'polypeptide(L)'
;SEHSYLFLGAGEAGTGIAELIALEISRQTKAPIEECRKKIWLVDSKGLIVSSRKETLQHFKKPWAHEHEPVGNLLDAVKTIKPTVLIGTSGKGQTFTQEVVEAISSFNERPVIFALSNPTSQSECTAEQAYTWSKGRAVFASGSPFDPVEYDGKIYVPGQANNAYIFPG
;
A
#
# COMPACT_ATOMS: atom_id res chain seq x y z
N SER A 1 -14.64 -2.23 5.78
CA SER A 1 -14.78 -0.82 6.22
C SER A 1 -13.83 -0.44 7.36
N GLU A 2 -13.19 -1.38 8.06
CA GLU A 2 -12.33 -1.09 9.23
C GLU A 2 -10.88 -0.71 8.88
N HIS A 3 -10.47 -0.93 7.63
CA HIS A 3 -9.11 -0.67 7.17
C HIS A 3 -8.87 0.78 6.77
N SER A 4 -7.66 1.26 7.08
CA SER A 4 -7.02 2.42 6.45
C SER A 4 -5.90 1.94 5.53
N TYR A 5 -5.76 2.59 4.39
CA TYR A 5 -4.87 2.22 3.29
C TYR A 5 -3.87 3.33 3.03
N LEU A 6 -2.60 2.96 2.86
CA LEU A 6 -1.55 3.86 2.40
C LEU A 6 -0.86 3.28 1.17
N PHE A 7 -0.79 4.07 0.11
CA PHE A 7 -0.12 3.72 -1.13
C PHE A 7 1.19 4.48 -1.25
N LEU A 8 2.26 3.78 -1.62
CA LEU A 8 3.45 4.41 -2.22
C LEU A 8 3.34 4.28 -3.74
N GLY A 9 3.27 5.40 -4.44
CA GLY A 9 2.97 5.45 -5.86
C GLY A 9 1.53 5.93 -6.07
N ALA A 10 1.40 7.05 -6.77
CA ALA A 10 0.11 7.66 -7.11
C ALA A 10 -0.01 7.85 -8.62
N GLY A 11 0.50 6.88 -9.39
CA GLY A 11 0.29 6.79 -10.83
C GLY A 11 -1.01 6.04 -11.14
N GLU A 12 -1.17 5.66 -12.40
CA GLU A 12 -2.38 5.00 -12.92
C GLU A 12 -2.77 3.74 -12.11
N ALA A 13 -1.83 2.81 -11.90
CA ALA A 13 -2.07 1.59 -11.12
C ALA A 13 -2.54 1.90 -9.69
N GLY A 14 -1.81 2.75 -8.97
CA GLY A 14 -2.13 3.11 -7.59
C GLY A 14 -3.50 3.76 -7.46
N THR A 15 -3.83 4.73 -8.32
CA THR A 15 -5.14 5.39 -8.28
C THR A 15 -6.29 4.50 -8.75
N GLY A 16 -6.05 3.60 -9.71
CA GLY A 16 -7.06 2.64 -10.16
C GLY A 16 -7.41 1.60 -9.09
N ILE A 17 -6.41 1.06 -8.40
CA ILE A 17 -6.61 0.15 -7.26
C ILE A 17 -7.32 0.88 -6.12
N ALA A 18 -6.88 2.10 -5.78
CA ALA A 18 -7.53 2.92 -4.77
C ALA A 18 -9.00 3.17 -5.07
N GLU A 19 -9.35 3.44 -6.33
CA GLU A 19 -10.72 3.68 -6.77
C GLU A 19 -11.59 2.42 -6.65
N LEU A 20 -11.07 1.25 -7.05
CA LEU A 20 -11.80 -0.02 -6.87
C LEU A 20 -12.01 -0.38 -5.40
N ILE A 21 -11.02 -0.12 -4.53
CA ILE A 21 -11.18 -0.29 -3.08
C ILE A 21 -12.26 0.66 -2.55
N ALA A 22 -12.24 1.94 -2.93
CA ALA A 22 -13.24 2.92 -2.52
C ALA A 22 -14.65 2.52 -2.97
N LEU A 23 -14.78 2.06 -4.22
CA LEU A 23 -16.02 1.57 -4.80
C LEU A 23 -16.55 0.36 -4.02
N GLU A 24 -15.70 -0.61 -3.70
CA GLU A 24 -16.11 -1.79 -2.95
C GLU A 24 -16.52 -1.45 -1.51
N ILE A 25 -15.78 -0.56 -0.84
CA ILE A 25 -16.18 -0.04 0.48
C ILE A 25 -17.55 0.65 0.40
N SER A 26 -17.77 1.46 -0.64
CA SER A 26 -19.05 2.14 -0.87
C SER A 26 -20.19 1.14 -1.08
N ARG A 27 -19.98 0.08 -1.87
CA ARG A 27 -20.99 -0.97 -2.08
C ARG A 27 -21.33 -1.72 -0.79
N GLN A 28 -20.33 -2.07 0.01
CA GLN A 28 -20.54 -2.80 1.27
C GLN A 28 -21.23 -1.94 2.33
N THR A 29 -20.84 -0.67 2.45
CA THR A 29 -21.34 0.23 3.50
C THR A 29 -22.56 1.05 3.10
N LYS A 30 -22.87 1.12 1.80
CA LYS A 30 -23.83 2.05 1.19
C LYS A 30 -23.50 3.53 1.41
N ALA A 31 -22.28 3.85 1.83
CA ALA A 31 -21.83 5.23 1.99
C ALA A 31 -21.43 5.84 0.64
N PRO A 32 -21.52 7.17 0.47
CA PRO A 32 -21.02 7.85 -0.72
C PRO A 32 -19.53 7.55 -0.98
N ILE A 33 -19.14 7.41 -2.25
CA ILE A 33 -17.75 7.05 -2.61
C ILE A 33 -16.72 8.06 -2.06
N GLU A 34 -17.07 9.35 -2.03
CA GLU A 34 -16.21 10.41 -1.47
C GLU A 34 -15.90 10.20 0.02
N GLU A 35 -16.85 9.65 0.79
CA GLU A 35 -16.62 9.30 2.19
C GLU A 35 -15.70 8.08 2.31
N CYS A 36 -15.85 7.12 1.41
CA CYS A 36 -15.04 5.91 1.38
C CYS A 36 -13.57 6.21 1.04
N ARG A 37 -13.32 7.20 0.16
CA ARG A 37 -11.95 7.65 -0.19
C ARG A 37 -11.18 8.21 1.00
N LYS A 38 -11.84 8.71 2.06
CA LYS A 38 -11.18 9.28 3.26
C LYS A 38 -10.30 8.28 4.02
N LYS A 39 -10.47 6.98 3.79
CA LYS A 39 -9.66 5.91 4.39
C LYS A 39 -8.42 5.56 3.57
N ILE A 40 -8.24 6.20 2.42
CA ILE A 40 -7.24 5.83 1.42
C ILE A 40 -6.31 7.02 1.18
N TRP A 41 -5.02 6.81 1.44
CA TRP A 41 -3.97 7.82 1.37
C TRP A 41 -2.92 7.42 0.34
N LEU A 42 -2.40 8.38 -0.40
CA LEU A 42 -1.42 8.15 -1.46
C LEU A 42 -0.20 9.04 -1.24
N VAL A 43 0.99 8.48 -1.43
CA VAL A 43 2.28 9.17 -1.39
C VAL A 43 2.88 9.14 -2.79
N ASP A 44 3.25 10.31 -3.31
CA ASP A 44 3.98 10.45 -4.58
C ASP A 44 5.40 10.97 -4.37
N SER A 45 6.10 11.32 -5.45
CA SER A 45 7.48 11.80 -5.40
C SER A 45 7.69 13.07 -4.58
N LYS A 46 6.63 13.81 -4.23
CA LYS A 46 6.69 15.00 -3.37
C LYS A 46 6.07 14.78 -1.98
N GLY A 47 5.82 13.52 -1.60
CA GLY A 47 5.25 13.15 -0.30
C GLY A 47 3.75 12.87 -0.35
N LEU A 48 3.08 12.95 0.80
CA LEU A 48 1.66 12.66 0.97
C LEU A 48 0.79 13.61 0.13
N ILE A 49 -0.19 13.05 -0.56
CA ILE A 49 -1.19 13.79 -1.32
C ILE A 49 -2.20 14.38 -0.34
N VAL A 50 -2.21 15.71 -0.22
CA VAL A 50 -3.05 16.45 0.74
C VAL A 50 -3.67 17.68 0.09
N SER A 51 -4.73 18.23 0.70
CA SER A 51 -5.54 19.33 0.17
C SER A 51 -4.73 20.58 -0.16
N SER A 52 -3.70 20.91 0.63
CA SER A 52 -2.80 22.05 0.38
C SER A 52 -2.00 21.94 -0.91
N ARG A 53 -1.89 20.74 -1.50
CA ARG A 53 -1.19 20.49 -2.77
C ARG A 53 -2.13 20.51 -4.00
N LYS A 54 -3.45 20.60 -3.80
CA LYS A 54 -4.49 20.29 -4.81
C LYS A 54 -4.36 21.05 -6.13
N GLU A 55 -3.89 22.29 -6.10
CA GLU A 55 -3.70 23.10 -7.32
C GLU A 55 -2.55 22.61 -8.21
N THR A 56 -1.55 21.96 -7.62
CA THR A 56 -0.37 21.44 -8.36
C THR A 56 -0.52 19.97 -8.76
N LEU A 57 -1.61 19.32 -8.35
CA LEU A 57 -1.86 17.90 -8.61
C LEU A 57 -2.52 17.69 -9.97
N GLN A 58 -2.11 16.62 -10.64
CA GLN A 58 -2.83 16.07 -11.79
C GLN A 58 -4.28 15.73 -11.39
N HIS A 59 -5.23 15.87 -12.32
CA HIS A 59 -6.66 15.75 -12.03
C HIS A 59 -7.01 14.43 -11.30
N PHE A 60 -6.48 13.31 -11.76
CA PHE A 60 -6.73 11.98 -11.16
C PHE A 60 -6.18 11.79 -9.74
N LYS A 61 -5.28 12.68 -9.28
CA LYS A 61 -4.78 12.71 -7.90
C LYS A 61 -5.64 13.53 -6.95
N LYS A 62 -6.43 14.48 -7.47
CA LYS A 62 -7.22 15.42 -6.66
C LYS A 62 -8.28 14.76 -5.76
N PRO A 63 -8.94 13.65 -6.13
CA PRO A 63 -9.87 12.94 -5.24
C PRO A 63 -9.24 12.38 -3.96
N TRP A 64 -7.92 12.20 -3.96
CA TRP A 64 -7.16 11.63 -2.84
C TRP A 64 -6.50 12.71 -1.96
N ALA A 65 -6.70 13.98 -2.29
CA ALA A 65 -6.11 15.13 -1.58
C ALA A 65 -6.97 15.56 -0.40
N HIS A 66 -6.93 14.75 0.66
CA HIS A 66 -7.65 14.99 1.91
C HIS A 66 -7.01 16.10 2.74
N GLU A 67 -7.77 16.66 3.68
CA GLU A 67 -7.23 17.60 4.67
C GLU A 67 -6.28 16.88 5.63
N HIS A 68 -5.00 17.27 5.60
CA HIS A 68 -3.95 16.77 6.48
C HIS A 68 -2.70 17.65 6.30
N GLU A 69 -1.85 17.73 7.33
CA GLU A 69 -0.56 18.40 7.23
C GLU A 69 0.36 17.73 6.18
N PRO A 70 1.19 18.48 5.44
CA PRO A 70 2.12 17.89 4.50
C PRO A 70 3.10 16.93 5.17
N VAL A 71 3.31 15.75 4.58
CA VAL A 71 4.30 14.76 5.05
C VAL A 71 5.24 14.41 3.90
N GLY A 72 6.54 14.58 4.11
CA GLY A 72 7.53 14.55 3.02
C GLY A 72 8.02 13.16 2.59
N ASN A 73 7.87 12.14 3.44
CA ASN A 73 8.39 10.79 3.16
C ASN A 73 7.44 9.68 3.62
N LEU A 74 7.68 8.46 3.15
CA LEU A 74 6.82 7.31 3.43
C LEU A 74 6.82 6.90 4.91
N LEU A 75 7.99 6.90 5.57
CA LEU A 75 8.09 6.47 6.97
C LEU A 75 7.24 7.36 7.89
N ASP A 76 7.33 8.66 7.71
CA ASP A 76 6.53 9.62 8.48
C ASP A 76 5.05 9.51 8.11
N ALA A 77 4.72 9.23 6.84
CA ALA A 77 3.34 8.97 6.43
C ALA A 77 2.78 7.72 7.12
N VAL A 78 3.55 6.63 7.20
CA VAL A 78 3.15 5.41 7.93
C VAL A 78 2.94 5.71 9.42
N LYS A 79 3.86 6.44 10.06
CA LYS A 79 3.76 6.77 11.49
C LYS A 79 2.58 7.69 11.82
N THR A 80 2.25 8.60 10.91
CA THR A 80 1.19 9.60 11.11
C THR A 80 -0.19 9.04 10.77
N ILE A 81 -0.33 8.40 9.60
CA ILE A 81 -1.58 7.83 9.11
C ILE A 81 -1.94 6.53 9.84
N LYS A 82 -0.92 5.80 10.32
CA LYS A 82 -1.05 4.47 10.94
C LYS A 82 -1.92 3.52 10.11
N PRO A 83 -1.53 3.25 8.84
CA PRO A 83 -2.32 2.42 7.95
C PRO A 83 -2.37 0.97 8.42
N THR A 84 -3.50 0.30 8.20
CA THR A 84 -3.59 -1.17 8.36
C THR A 84 -3.10 -1.93 7.14
N VAL A 85 -3.11 -1.28 5.98
CA VAL A 85 -2.73 -1.84 4.68
C VAL A 85 -1.75 -0.90 3.98
N LEU A 86 -0.58 -1.41 3.59
CA LEU A 86 0.45 -0.69 2.85
C LEU A 86 0.62 -1.32 1.45
N ILE A 87 0.47 -0.51 0.40
CA ILE A 87 0.50 -0.98 -0.99
C ILE A 87 1.53 -0.19 -1.79
N GLY A 88 2.46 -0.89 -2.44
CA GLY A 88 3.52 -0.34 -3.27
C GLY A 88 3.17 -0.48 -4.74
N THR A 89 3.12 0.64 -5.46
CA THR A 89 2.89 0.74 -6.91
C THR A 89 3.82 1.79 -7.53
N SER A 90 5.00 1.96 -6.93
CA SER A 90 5.89 3.09 -7.20
C SER A 90 6.81 2.89 -8.41
N GLY A 91 7.04 1.63 -8.81
CA GLY A 91 8.07 1.25 -9.76
C GLY A 91 9.50 1.44 -9.24
N LYS A 92 9.68 1.63 -7.93
CA LYS A 92 10.99 1.85 -7.30
C LYS A 92 11.23 0.82 -6.19
N GLY A 93 12.21 -0.04 -6.43
CA GLY A 93 12.60 -1.08 -5.48
C GLY A 93 13.15 -0.54 -4.16
N GLN A 94 13.07 -1.39 -3.12
CA GLN A 94 13.66 -1.17 -1.78
C GLN A 94 13.15 0.09 -1.06
N THR A 95 11.92 0.51 -1.35
CA THR A 95 11.30 1.70 -0.74
C THR A 95 10.51 1.36 0.53
N PHE A 96 10.07 0.11 0.70
CA PHE A 96 9.58 -0.39 1.98
C PHE A 96 10.79 -0.85 2.79
N THR A 97 11.45 0.09 3.44
CA THR A 97 12.63 -0.21 4.27
C THR A 97 12.26 -0.97 5.54
N GLN A 98 13.26 -1.47 6.26
CA GLN A 98 13.05 -2.13 7.55
C GLN A 98 12.26 -1.25 8.51
N GLU A 99 12.61 0.04 8.61
CA GLU A 99 11.93 1.00 9.47
C GLU A 99 10.46 1.20 9.08
N VAL A 100 10.15 1.16 7.78
CA VAL A 100 8.77 1.25 7.28
C VAL A 100 7.97 0.02 7.68
N VAL A 101 8.53 -1.18 7.47
CA VAL A 101 7.86 -2.45 7.78
C VAL A 101 7.71 -2.63 9.30
N GLU A 102 8.74 -2.32 10.08
CA GLU A 102 8.66 -2.35 11.54
C GLU A 102 7.67 -1.32 12.07
N ALA A 103 7.62 -0.11 11.49
CA ALA A 103 6.66 0.91 11.89
C ALA A 103 5.22 0.43 11.70
N ILE A 104 4.83 -0.04 10.50
CA ILE A 104 3.47 -0.57 10.29
C ILE A 104 3.19 -1.79 11.17
N SER A 105 4.21 -2.62 11.43
CA SER A 105 4.10 -3.80 12.29
C SER A 105 3.97 -3.47 13.78
N SER A 106 4.31 -2.24 14.21
CA SER A 106 4.28 -1.84 15.63
C SER A 106 2.88 -1.56 16.15
N PHE A 107 1.95 -1.15 15.27
CA PHE A 107 0.57 -0.83 15.62
C PHE A 107 -0.47 -1.70 14.91
N ASN A 108 -0.03 -2.66 14.09
CA ASN A 108 -0.88 -3.71 13.53
C ASN A 108 -0.39 -5.07 14.01
N GLU A 109 -1.27 -5.88 14.58
CA GLU A 109 -0.96 -7.26 14.93
C GLU A 109 -0.59 -8.08 13.69
N ARG A 110 -1.35 -7.91 12.59
CA ARG A 110 -1.10 -8.51 11.27
C ARG A 110 -1.13 -7.44 10.18
N PRO A 111 -0.01 -6.74 9.91
CA PRO A 111 0.02 -5.71 8.86
C PRO A 111 -0.15 -6.34 7.47
N VAL A 112 -0.95 -5.73 6.60
CA VAL A 112 -1.04 -6.14 5.19
C VAL A 112 -0.05 -5.33 4.37
N ILE A 113 0.87 -6.01 3.66
CA ILE A 113 1.96 -5.37 2.91
C ILE A 113 1.99 -5.95 1.50
N PHE A 114 1.63 -5.14 0.50
CA PHE A 114 1.65 -5.54 -0.90
C PHE A 114 2.74 -4.78 -1.67
N ALA A 115 3.75 -5.48 -2.17
CA ALA A 115 4.85 -4.91 -2.97
C ALA A 115 4.65 -5.23 -4.46
N LEU A 116 3.88 -4.40 -5.16
CA LEU A 116 3.32 -4.75 -6.48
C LEU A 116 4.17 -4.31 -7.66
N SER A 117 5.24 -3.57 -7.43
CA SER A 117 6.13 -3.14 -8.50
C SER A 117 6.87 -4.32 -9.14
N ASN A 118 6.96 -4.28 -10.47
CA ASN A 118 7.57 -5.32 -11.30
C ASN A 118 8.77 -4.77 -12.08
N PRO A 119 9.78 -5.60 -12.40
CA PRO A 119 9.99 -6.99 -11.94
C PRO A 119 10.46 -7.04 -10.47
N THR A 120 10.96 -8.19 -9.99
CA THR A 120 11.44 -8.36 -8.60
C THR A 120 12.45 -7.30 -8.15
N SER A 121 13.31 -6.82 -9.06
CA SER A 121 14.28 -5.74 -8.79
C SER A 121 13.64 -4.38 -8.49
N GLN A 122 12.36 -4.20 -8.84
CA GLN A 122 11.57 -3.01 -8.54
C GLN A 122 10.59 -3.21 -7.40
N SER A 123 10.51 -4.40 -6.83
CA SER A 123 9.64 -4.69 -5.68
C SER A 123 10.01 -3.79 -4.49
N GLU A 124 9.01 -3.18 -3.87
CA GLU A 124 9.22 -2.24 -2.75
C GLU A 124 9.98 -2.89 -1.58
N CYS A 125 9.76 -4.18 -1.34
CA CYS A 125 10.61 -5.07 -0.53
C CYS A 125 10.47 -6.51 -1.04
N THR A 126 11.34 -7.41 -0.57
CA THR A 126 11.22 -8.86 -0.83
C THR A 126 10.27 -9.53 0.17
N ALA A 127 9.82 -10.74 -0.14
CA ALA A 127 9.05 -11.56 0.80
C ALA A 127 9.84 -11.83 2.09
N GLU A 128 11.13 -12.19 1.98
CA GLU A 128 12.01 -12.45 3.12
C GLU A 128 12.12 -11.22 4.03
N GLN A 129 12.29 -10.04 3.44
CA GLN A 129 12.32 -8.77 4.17
C GLN A 129 10.99 -8.51 4.89
N ALA A 130 9.86 -8.66 4.21
CA ALA A 130 8.54 -8.43 4.79
C ALA A 130 8.27 -9.36 5.99
N TYR A 131 8.57 -10.66 5.87
CA TYR A 131 8.38 -11.61 6.97
C TYR A 131 9.38 -11.38 8.10
N THR A 132 10.65 -11.17 7.80
CA THR A 132 11.68 -10.96 8.83
C THR A 132 11.41 -9.71 9.65
N TRP A 133 11.17 -8.58 9.00
CA TRP A 133 10.98 -7.28 9.68
C TRP A 133 9.62 -7.16 10.38
N SER A 134 8.62 -7.96 9.97
CA SER A 134 7.34 -8.05 10.69
C SER A 134 7.27 -9.14 11.76
N LYS A 135 8.36 -9.91 11.94
CA LYS A 135 8.40 -11.10 12.80
C LYS A 135 7.37 -12.16 12.42
N GLY A 136 7.25 -12.44 11.12
CA GLY A 136 6.35 -13.44 10.54
C GLY A 136 4.87 -13.04 10.52
N ARG A 137 4.53 -11.81 10.93
CA ARG A 137 3.13 -11.39 11.10
C ARG A 137 2.51 -10.75 9.86
N ALA A 138 3.32 -10.29 8.91
CA ALA A 138 2.82 -9.64 7.71
C ALA A 138 1.99 -10.61 6.85
N VAL A 139 0.85 -10.12 6.37
CA VAL A 139 0.16 -10.71 5.22
C VAL A 139 0.80 -10.07 3.98
N PHE A 140 1.65 -10.84 3.30
CA PHE A 140 2.46 -10.34 2.19
C PHE A 140 2.00 -10.90 0.84
N ALA A 141 1.96 -10.03 -0.17
CA ALA A 141 1.81 -10.39 -1.57
C ALA A 141 2.68 -9.47 -2.44
N SER A 142 3.06 -9.94 -3.62
CA SER A 142 3.94 -9.20 -4.52
C SER A 142 3.47 -9.23 -5.97
N GLY A 143 3.92 -8.27 -6.78
CA GLY A 143 3.63 -8.25 -8.22
C GLY A 143 4.39 -9.33 -8.98
N SER A 144 5.64 -9.56 -8.57
CA SER A 144 6.54 -10.59 -9.11
C SER A 144 6.63 -11.80 -8.16
N PRO A 145 6.92 -13.01 -8.65
CA PRO A 145 7.04 -14.18 -7.79
C PRO A 145 8.28 -14.08 -6.89
N PHE A 146 8.16 -14.62 -5.67
CA PHE A 146 9.26 -14.85 -4.74
C PHE A 146 9.22 -16.30 -4.27
N ASP A 147 10.38 -16.85 -3.94
CA ASP A 147 10.50 -18.19 -3.37
C ASP A 147 9.83 -18.27 -1.98
N PRO A 148 9.43 -19.47 -1.53
CA PRO A 148 8.99 -19.68 -0.16
C PRO A 148 10.03 -19.22 0.85
N VAL A 149 9.58 -18.62 1.95
CA VAL A 149 10.43 -18.10 3.03
C VAL A 149 10.21 -18.93 4.28
N GLU A 150 11.28 -19.46 4.85
CA GLU A 150 11.25 -20.06 6.19
C GLU A 150 11.55 -18.98 7.23
N TYR A 151 10.65 -18.80 8.20
CA TYR A 151 10.85 -17.90 9.33
C TYR A 151 10.30 -18.55 10.61
N ASP A 152 11.15 -18.69 11.62
CA ASP A 152 10.81 -19.26 12.93
C ASP A 152 10.14 -20.65 12.83
N GLY A 153 10.73 -21.53 12.02
CA GLY A 153 10.24 -22.90 11.80
C GLY A 153 8.95 -23.02 10.98
N LYS A 154 8.44 -21.92 10.43
CA LYS A 154 7.27 -21.90 9.55
C LYS A 154 7.64 -21.49 8.13
N ILE A 155 7.08 -22.21 7.16
CA ILE A 155 7.21 -21.90 5.74
C ILE A 155 6.06 -20.97 5.31
N TYR A 156 6.42 -19.85 4.70
CA TYR A 156 5.51 -18.87 4.12
C TYR A 156 5.63 -18.91 2.59
N VAL A 157 4.53 -19.11 1.90
CA VAL A 157 4.47 -19.08 0.43
C VAL A 157 3.78 -17.78 0.01
N PRO A 158 4.53 -16.73 -0.38
CA PRO A 158 3.94 -15.43 -0.71
C PRO A 158 3.10 -15.51 -1.99
N GLY A 159 1.90 -14.92 -1.97
CA GLY A 159 1.04 -14.87 -3.14
C GLY A 159 1.54 -13.86 -4.18
N GLN A 160 1.36 -14.18 -5.46
CA GLN A 160 1.60 -13.24 -6.56
C GLN A 160 0.29 -12.59 -7.01
N ALA A 161 0.24 -11.26 -7.03
CA ALA A 161 -0.87 -10.48 -7.57
C ALA A 161 -0.81 -10.43 -9.11
N ASN A 162 -1.09 -11.58 -9.75
CA ASN A 162 -1.05 -11.73 -11.20
C ASN A 162 -2.43 -11.46 -11.82
N ASN A 163 -2.50 -10.58 -12.83
CA ASN A 163 -3.75 -10.29 -13.54
C ASN A 163 -4.37 -11.53 -14.22
N ALA A 164 -3.59 -12.59 -14.45
CA ALA A 164 -4.05 -13.88 -14.95
C ALA A 164 -5.10 -14.57 -14.06
N TYR A 165 -5.27 -14.15 -12.81
CA TYR A 165 -6.37 -14.63 -11.97
C TYR A 165 -7.72 -13.98 -12.31
N ILE A 166 -7.74 -12.90 -13.09
CA ILE A 166 -8.96 -12.11 -13.36
C ILE A 166 -9.30 -12.04 -14.86
N PHE A 167 -8.33 -11.82 -15.75
CA PHE A 167 -8.64 -11.60 -17.17
C PHE A 167 -9.23 -12.83 -17.90
N PRO A 168 -8.82 -14.09 -17.61
CA PRO A 168 -9.50 -15.25 -18.16
C PRO A 168 -10.75 -15.53 -17.30
N GLY A 169 -11.91 -15.12 -17.79
CA GLY A 169 -13.20 -15.26 -17.10
C GLY A 169 -14.39 -15.00 -17.99
#